data_AF-A0A965PLL3-F1
#
_entry.id   AF-A0A965PLL3-F1
#
_cell.length_a   1.000
_cell.length_b   1.000
_cell.length_c   1.000
_cell.angle_alpha   90.00
_cell.angle_beta   90.00
_cell.angle_gamma   90.00
#
_symmetry.space_group_name_H-M   'P 1'
#
loop_
_entity.id
_entity.type
_entity.pdbx_description
1 polymer ?
#
loop_
_entity_poly.entity_id
_entity_poly.type
_entity_poly.pdbx_seq_one_letter_code
_entity_poly.pdbx_strand_id
1 'polypeptide(L)'
;MKTHILNLGAGVQSTALYLMSLDGEVQKFDAAIFADTQEEPEDVYRHLEWMESLVFLIHPGLRPRRFWQEQRRRTEAMHERVQG
;
A
#
# COMPACT_ATOMS: atom_id res chain seq x y z
N MET A 1 2.76 23.51 -11.21
CA MET A 1 3.65 22.41 -10.76
C MET A 1 3.14 21.11 -11.38
N LYS A 2 4.04 20.18 -11.70
CA LYS A 2 3.70 18.85 -12.23
C LYS A 2 3.65 17.87 -11.06
N THR A 3 2.56 17.12 -10.95
CA THR A 3 2.37 16.08 -9.93
C THR A 3 2.78 14.73 -10.51
N HIS A 4 3.53 13.94 -9.73
CA HIS A 4 3.99 12.62 -10.12
C HIS A 4 3.34 11.57 -9.23
N ILE A 5 2.46 10.77 -9.82
CA ILE A 5 1.73 9.70 -9.15
C ILE A 5 2.27 8.36 -9.60
N LEU A 6 2.64 7.51 -8.65
CA LEU A 6 2.98 6.12 -8.92
C LEU A 6 1.71 5.28 -8.97
N ASN A 7 1.47 4.64 -10.11
CA ASN A 7 0.51 3.53 -10.18
C ASN A 7 1.16 2.31 -9.53
N LEU A 8 0.77 2.02 -8.29
CA LEU A 8 1.34 0.96 -7.49
C LEU A 8 0.55 -0.33 -7.76
N GLY A 9 1.18 -1.28 -8.46
CA GLY A 9 0.61 -2.61 -8.69
C GLY A 9 1.00 -3.64 -7.63
N ALA A 10 1.77 -3.25 -6.59
CA ALA A 10 2.34 -4.13 -5.56
C ALA A 10 3.24 -5.29 -6.08
N GLY A 11 3.49 -5.37 -7.39
CA GLY A 11 4.46 -6.29 -7.99
C GLY A 11 5.90 -5.77 -7.97
N VAL A 12 6.83 -6.56 -8.49
CA VAL A 12 8.28 -6.28 -8.45
C VAL A 12 8.66 -4.91 -9.00
N GLN A 13 8.18 -4.54 -10.19
CA GLN A 13 8.60 -3.31 -10.88
C GLN A 13 8.10 -2.04 -10.18
N SER A 14 6.82 -2.00 -9.83
CA SER A 14 6.25 -0.85 -9.10
C SER A 14 6.82 -0.74 -7.69
N THR A 15 7.14 -1.86 -7.04
CA THR A 15 7.80 -1.88 -5.73
C THR A 15 9.22 -1.33 -5.84
N ALA A 16 9.98 -1.71 -6.87
CA ALA A 16 11.32 -1.18 -7.10
C ALA A 16 11.28 0.35 -7.27
N LEU A 17 10.38 0.88 -8.12
CA LEU A 17 10.21 2.33 -8.29
C LEU A 17 9.83 3.04 -6.99
N TYR A 18 8.96 2.43 -6.18
CA TYR A 18 8.60 2.95 -4.88
C TYR A 18 9.82 3.07 -3.96
N LEU A 19 10.60 2.00 -3.80
CA LEU A 19 11.79 1.97 -2.95
C LEU A 19 12.88 2.94 -3.45
N MET A 20 13.17 2.94 -4.75
CA MET A 20 14.12 3.87 -5.37
C MET A 20 13.70 5.33 -5.15
N SER A 21 12.39 5.62 -5.14
CA SER A 21 11.89 6.97 -4.88
C SER A 21 12.03 7.38 -3.42
N LEU A 22 11.99 6.42 -2.50
CA LEU A 22 12.23 6.65 -1.07
C LEU A 22 13.72 6.86 -0.78
N ASP A 23 14.59 6.13 -1.49
CA ASP A 23 16.06 6.26 -1.39
C ASP A 23 16.61 7.48 -2.14
N GLY A 24 15.79 8.09 -3.01
CA GLY A 24 16.17 9.27 -3.79
C GLY A 24 16.97 8.96 -5.06
N GLU A 25 17.03 7.69 -5.48
CA GLU A 25 17.64 7.25 -6.74
C GLU A 25 16.85 7.70 -7.97
N VAL A 26 15.53 7.84 -7.83
CA VAL A 26 14.64 8.39 -8.85
C VAL A 26 13.84 9.56 -8.30
N GLN A 27 13.16 10.28 -9.19
CA GLN A 27 12.25 11.35 -8.78
C GLN A 27 11.25 10.89 -7.72
N LYS A 28 11.02 11.72 -6.71
CA LYS A 28 10.05 11.44 -5.66
C LYS A 28 8.63 11.47 -6.23
N PHE A 29 7.81 10.51 -5.83
CA PHE A 29 6.38 10.52 -6.12
C PHE A 29 5.62 11.27 -5.03
N ASP A 30 4.62 12.05 -5.43
CA ASP A 30 3.73 12.76 -4.50
C ASP A 30 2.73 11.80 -3.84
N ALA A 31 2.37 10.73 -4.55
CA ALA A 31 1.53 9.65 -4.03
C ALA A 31 1.80 8.33 -4.78
N ALA A 32 1.50 7.22 -4.11
CA ALA A 32 1.41 5.90 -4.71
C ALA A 32 -0.01 5.37 -4.51
N ILE A 33 -0.67 4.95 -5.59
CA ILE A 33 -2.08 4.53 -5.60
C ILE A 33 -2.15 3.06 -6.01
N PHE A 34 -2.74 2.24 -5.14
CA PHE A 34 -3.06 0.83 -5.40
C PHE A 34 -4.57 0.69 -5.67
N ALA A 35 -4.95 0.05 -6.78
CA ALA A 35 -6.34 -0.15 -7.17
C ALA A 35 -6.87 -1.47 -6.60
N ASP A 36 -7.34 -1.42 -5.35
CA ASP A 36 -7.84 -2.61 -4.64
C ASP A 36 -9.20 -3.09 -5.16
N THR A 37 -9.25 -4.33 -5.63
CA THR A 37 -10.48 -5.04 -6.02
C THR A 37 -11.16 -5.76 -4.85
N GLN A 38 -10.51 -5.80 -3.68
CA GLN A 38 -10.88 -6.59 -2.49
C GLN A 38 -10.80 -8.11 -2.68
N GLU A 39 -10.19 -8.57 -3.78
CA GLU A 39 -10.01 -10.00 -4.09
C GLU A 39 -8.52 -10.38 -4.20
N GLU A 40 -7.62 -9.51 -3.74
CA GLU A 40 -6.19 -9.77 -3.81
C GLU A 40 -5.77 -10.88 -2.84
N PRO A 41 -4.78 -11.69 -3.21
CA PRO A 41 -4.15 -12.65 -2.29
C PRO A 41 -3.63 -11.98 -1.00
N GLU A 42 -3.67 -12.71 0.12
CA GLU A 42 -3.30 -12.18 1.44
C GLU A 42 -1.83 -11.69 1.51
N ASP A 43 -0.94 -12.32 0.75
CA ASP A 43 0.45 -11.90 0.60
C ASP A 43 0.60 -10.53 -0.08
N VAL A 44 -0.28 -10.16 -1.01
CA VAL A 44 -0.32 -8.81 -1.58
C VAL A 44 -0.64 -7.78 -0.50
N TYR A 45 -1.65 -8.05 0.35
CA TYR A 45 -1.97 -7.15 1.45
C TYR A 45 -0.86 -7.05 2.50
N ARG A 46 -0.19 -8.15 2.84
CA ARG A 46 0.99 -8.12 3.73
C ARG A 46 2.14 -7.33 3.12
N HIS A 47 2.37 -7.46 1.82
CA HIS A 47 3.38 -6.69 1.11
C HIS A 47 3.07 -5.19 1.13
N LEU A 48 1.81 -4.80 0.90
CA LEU A 48 1.35 -3.42 1.00
C LEU A 48 1.55 -2.84 2.42
N GLU A 49 1.25 -3.62 3.47
CA GLU A 49 1.50 -3.21 4.86
C GLU A 49 3.00 -3.01 5.14
N TRP A 50 3.85 -3.90 4.62
CA TRP A 50 5.30 -3.72 4.72
C TRP A 50 5.75 -2.43 4.03
N MET A 51 5.31 -2.19 2.80
CA MET A 51 5.65 -0.96 2.05
C MET A 51 5.20 0.30 2.82
N GLU A 52 3.98 0.30 3.35
CA GLU A 52 3.42 1.40 4.12
C GLU A 52 4.25 1.71 5.39
N SER A 53 4.79 0.68 6.03
CA SER A 53 5.66 0.84 7.21
C SER A 53 6.99 1.56 6.91
N LEU A 54 7.52 1.43 5.68
CA LEU A 54 8.77 2.06 5.27
C LEU A 54 8.63 3.59 5.22
N VAL A 55 7.50 4.09 4.73
CA VAL A 55 7.22 5.53 4.70
C VAL A 55 7.15 6.10 6.11
N PHE A 56 6.52 5.39 7.05
CA PHE A 56 6.45 5.86 8.43
C PHE A 56 7.84 5.96 9.07
N LEU A 57 8.74 5.00 8.79
CA LEU A 57 10.11 5.02 9.31
C LEU A 57 10.91 6.22 8.77
N ILE A 58 10.76 6.54 7.48
CA ILE A 58 11.52 7.60 6.80
C ILE A 58 10.88 8.98 7.05
N HIS A 59 9.57 9.04 7.25
CA HIS A 59 8.78 10.26 7.44
C HIS A 59 7.80 10.10 8.63
N PRO A 60 8.25 10.27 9.88
CA PRO A 60 7.44 10.01 11.08
C PRO A 60 6.19 10.88 11.23
N GLY A 61 6.05 11.95 10.43
CA GLY A 61 4.85 12.79 10.36
C GLY A 61 3.79 12.32 9.37
N LEU A 62 4.13 11.41 8.45
CA LEU A 62 3.19 10.81 7.51
C LEU A 62 2.56 9.59 8.18
N ARG A 63 1.47 9.82 8.91
CA ARG A 63 0.64 8.73 9.44
C ARG A 63 -0.04 8.03 8.26
N PRO A 64 0.21 6.73 8.06
CA PRO A 64 -0.57 6.00 7.08
C PRO A 64 -2.04 5.98 7.53
N ARG A 65 -2.95 6.34 6.63
CA ARG A 65 -4.39 6.23 6.91
C ARG A 65 -4.66 4.73 7.06
N ARG A 66 -5.09 4.30 8.25
CA ARG A 66 -5.47 2.92 8.61
C ARG A 66 -6.68 2.37 7.83
N PHE A 67 -6.78 2.67 6.54
CA PHE A 67 -7.89 2.29 5.68
C PHE A 67 -7.93 0.77 5.46
N TRP A 68 -6.75 0.14 5.31
CA TRP A 68 -6.61 -1.29 5.07
C TRP A 68 -7.11 -2.17 6.22
N GLN A 69 -6.81 -1.79 7.48
CA GLN A 69 -7.22 -2.61 8.63
C GLN A 69 -8.73 -2.60 8.88
N GLU A 70 -9.42 -1.51 8.51
CA GLU A 70 -10.88 -1.42 8.63
C GLU A 70 -11.57 -2.27 7.54
N GLN A 71 -10.99 -2.33 6.33
CA GLN A 71 -11.47 -3.22 5.27
C GLN A 71 -11.21 -4.70 5.59
N ARG A 72 -10.01 -5.04 6.10
CA ARG A 72 -9.69 -6.41 6.53
C ARG A 72 -10.66 -6.92 7.60
N ARG A 73 -10.98 -6.10 8.61
CA ARG A 73 -12.02 -6.41 9.62
C ARG A 73 -13.39 -6.66 9.00
N ARG A 74 -13.74 -5.99 7.90
CA ARG A 74 -15.02 -6.20 7.19
C ARG A 74 -15.01 -7.50 6.39
N THR A 75 -13.92 -7.82 5.72
CA THR A 75 -13.79 -9.04 4.92
C THR A 75 -13.71 -10.29 5.79
N GLU A 76 -12.98 -10.22 6.91
CA GLU A 76 -12.93 -11.27 7.94
C GLU A 76 -14.31 -11.49 8.58
N ALA A 77 -14.98 -10.40 9.00
CA ALA A 77 -16.33 -10.48 9.55
C ALA A 77 -17.38 -10.98 8.53
N MET A 78 -17.15 -10.80 7.23
CA MET A 78 -18.00 -11.35 6.17
C MET A 78 -17.74 -12.84 5.96
N HIS A 79 -16.48 -13.29 5.98
CA HIS A 79 -16.13 -14.72 5.92
C HIS A 79 -16.71 -15.50 7.10
N GLU A 80 -16.62 -14.96 8.32
CA GLU A 80 -17.22 -15.58 9.52
C GLU A 80 -18.75 -15.73 9.42
N ARG A 81 -19.44 -14.78 8.77
CA ARG A 81 -20.90 -14.81 8.57
C ARG A 81 -21.36 -15.78 7.48
N VAL A 82 -20.49 -16.12 6.53
CA VAL A 82 -20.81 -17.03 5.42
C VAL A 82 -20.55 -18.50 5.80
N GLN A 83 -19.72 -18.75 6.81
CA GLN A 83 -19.39 -20.10 7.29
C GLN A 83 -20.14 -20.56 8.56
N GLY A 84 -20.99 -19.70 9.13
CA GLY A 84 -21.92 -20.04 10.23
C GLY A 84 -23.34 -20.22 9.73
#